data_AF-A0A1W9PSU2-F1
#
_entry.id   AF-A0A1W9PSU2-F1
#
_cell.length_a   1.000
_cell.length_b   1.000
_cell.length_c   1.000
_cell.angle_alpha   90.00
_cell.angle_beta   90.00
_cell.angle_gamma   90.00
#
_symmetry.space_group_name_H-M   'P 1'
#
loop_
_entity.id
_entity.type
_entity.pdbx_description
1 polymer ?
#
loop_
_entity_poly.entity_id
_entity_poly.type
_entity_poly.pdbx_seq_one_letter_code
_entity_poly.pdbx_strand_id
1 'polypeptide(L)'
;MHKVFARLIFSAILPVLFIFPCGAAETPAAKVAIMPFTIHASSDLSYLSDATADMLGSRIAAKAGVTVIDTATVKAAAKAVKGPVTVKVAENIGKALGVDCAIFGSITVLGESVSIDAKAIEISGGSSPVAFYRQADSVAGIIPATESIAAEICEKLFGTAPAEQKREPGAGVPQAALAPAAAAPGAVSSGVAFVHPAPAPPPAASTGTSPFIKAAGASVTGFWKSPDFDLKLCGIAVADLDGDRKNETVLISDSYLCVRRFEKNRFYKVAERDAESYEKFISVDAADTDRDGRAEIFVTCINNNTHKLRSFVLGLSGRKLVTIAEKQPWYFRAVGTDAVYGQKRGLSDIFFPGIWRLEKKGADYVGKEMLDLPAGVTVFGFTRAKSIGGVENLFVVSDSNDRIRLYTESGRLVWKSDHSFGGSQTFLEKKVENREQSADRIYLSQRIFATDINGDGKTELVTVKNEDIAGRVFGRYRKYGNGEFVCLGWDGLGMSELWHTRKISGYISDFTLSDFDNDGKPELAGAVVRKGGSVISGPKSCVISYDLENAL
;
A
#
# COMPACT_ATOMS: atom_id res chain seq x y z
N MET A 1 58.51 -70.29 37.66
CA MET A 1 59.57 -69.70 38.49
C MET A 1 60.03 -68.41 37.84
N HIS A 2 60.04 -67.29 38.59
CA HIS A 2 60.84 -66.07 38.35
C HIS A 2 60.53 -65.28 37.04
N LYS A 3 60.61 -63.96 36.94
CA LYS A 3 60.84 -62.78 37.79
C LYS A 3 60.66 -61.61 36.78
N VAL A 4 59.83 -60.60 37.04
CA VAL A 4 60.19 -59.33 37.73
C VAL A 4 60.94 -58.34 36.82
N PHE A 5 60.35 -57.13 36.74
CA PHE A 5 60.94 -55.79 36.51
C PHE A 5 61.38 -55.41 35.09
N ALA A 6 61.40 -54.15 34.67
CA ALA A 6 60.83 -52.85 35.06
C ALA A 6 61.56 -51.85 34.16
N ARG A 7 60.88 -50.83 33.61
CA ARG A 7 61.51 -49.52 33.36
C ARG A 7 60.46 -48.46 33.03
N LEU A 8 60.51 -47.40 33.82
CA LEU A 8 59.77 -46.15 33.72
C LEU A 8 60.10 -45.41 32.42
N ILE A 9 59.10 -44.78 31.78
CA ILE A 9 59.23 -43.42 31.22
C ILE A 9 57.92 -42.65 31.47
N PHE A 10 58.13 -41.45 32.02
CA PHE A 10 57.25 -40.38 32.43
C PHE A 10 56.76 -39.59 31.20
N SER A 11 55.46 -39.25 31.05
CA SER A 11 55.05 -37.93 30.52
C SER A 11 53.52 -37.70 30.51
N ALA A 12 53.12 -36.64 31.21
CA ALA A 12 52.03 -35.70 30.92
C ALA A 12 50.57 -36.19 30.81
N ILE A 13 49.90 -36.17 31.96
CA ILE A 13 48.45 -36.02 32.13
C ILE A 13 48.08 -34.57 31.76
N LEU A 14 47.26 -34.38 30.73
CA LEU A 14 46.59 -33.12 30.41
C LEU A 14 45.13 -33.21 30.90
N PRO A 15 44.68 -32.37 31.85
CA PRO A 15 43.30 -32.39 32.31
C PRO A 15 42.38 -31.76 31.25
N VAL A 16 41.44 -32.56 30.75
CA VAL A 16 40.34 -32.09 29.89
C VAL A 16 39.41 -31.23 30.75
N LEU A 17 39.53 -29.92 30.56
CA LEU A 17 38.67 -28.90 31.14
C LEU A 17 37.27 -29.04 30.49
N PHE A 18 36.34 -29.66 31.19
CA PHE A 18 34.92 -29.67 30.85
C PHE A 18 34.37 -28.24 30.99
N ILE A 19 34.32 -27.52 29.87
CA ILE A 19 33.60 -26.25 29.77
C ILE A 19 32.11 -26.59 29.72
N PHE A 20 31.42 -26.39 30.84
CA PHE A 20 29.96 -26.31 30.86
C PHE A 20 29.53 -25.13 29.99
N PRO A 21 28.68 -25.31 28.96
CA PRO A 21 28.02 -24.18 28.34
C PRO A 21 27.07 -23.60 29.37
N CYS A 22 27.45 -22.47 29.95
CA CYS A 22 26.57 -21.60 30.70
C CYS A 22 25.45 -21.17 29.73
N GLY A 23 24.29 -21.82 29.85
CA GLY A 23 23.09 -21.37 29.19
C GLY A 23 22.77 -19.98 29.72
N ALA A 24 22.90 -18.97 28.87
CA ALA A 24 22.20 -17.71 29.08
C ALA A 24 20.71 -18.07 29.13
N ALA A 25 20.13 -18.04 30.33
CA ALA A 25 18.70 -18.12 30.50
C ALA A 25 18.11 -16.87 29.83
N GLU A 26 17.58 -17.03 28.62
CA GLU A 26 16.71 -16.02 28.02
C GLU A 26 15.58 -15.75 29.01
N THR A 27 15.56 -14.53 29.53
CA THR A 27 14.50 -14.09 30.42
C THR A 27 13.19 -14.18 29.62
N PRO A 28 12.18 -14.95 30.05
CA PRO A 28 10.97 -15.14 29.28
C PRO A 28 10.33 -13.78 29.01
N ALA A 29 10.06 -13.48 27.73
CA ALA A 29 9.45 -12.24 27.31
C ALA A 29 8.11 -12.03 28.04
N ALA A 30 7.96 -10.90 28.73
CA ALA A 30 6.73 -10.57 29.44
C ALA A 30 5.52 -10.63 28.50
N LYS A 31 4.42 -11.25 28.94
CA LYS A 31 3.20 -11.39 28.17
C LYS A 31 2.25 -10.23 28.45
N VAL A 32 1.75 -9.58 27.39
CA VAL A 32 0.88 -8.40 27.50
C VAL A 32 -0.45 -8.66 26.79
N ALA A 33 -1.58 -8.40 27.46
CA ALA A 33 -2.90 -8.37 26.84
C ALA A 33 -3.40 -6.93 26.71
N ILE A 34 -3.95 -6.58 25.55
CA ILE A 34 -4.56 -5.27 25.31
C ILE A 34 -6.03 -5.45 24.97
N MET A 35 -6.88 -4.85 25.78
CA MET A 35 -8.33 -5.00 25.67
C MET A 35 -8.89 -4.01 24.64
N PRO A 36 -10.00 -4.35 23.97
CA PRO A 36 -10.71 -3.41 23.11
C PRO A 36 -11.07 -2.13 23.88
N PHE A 37 -10.77 -0.97 23.30
CA PHE A 37 -11.02 0.32 23.95
C PHE A 37 -12.51 0.64 23.96
N THR A 38 -13.02 1.16 25.07
CA THR A 38 -14.42 1.61 25.15
C THR A 38 -14.58 2.91 24.40
N ILE A 39 -15.54 3.00 23.46
CA ILE A 39 -15.75 4.20 22.65
C ILE A 39 -16.93 5.00 23.20
N HIS A 40 -16.68 6.27 23.54
CA HIS A 40 -17.69 7.26 23.92
C HIS A 40 -17.78 8.31 22.83
N ALA A 41 -18.69 8.14 21.87
CA ALA A 41 -18.90 9.05 20.76
C ALA A 41 -20.37 9.14 20.39
N SER A 42 -20.79 10.27 19.80
CA SER A 42 -22.14 10.45 19.25
C SER A 42 -22.33 9.76 17.90
N SER A 43 -21.24 9.47 17.18
CA SER A 43 -21.20 8.76 15.90
C SER A 43 -20.68 7.33 16.04
N ASP A 44 -21.00 6.44 15.09
CA ASP A 44 -20.47 5.07 15.08
C ASP A 44 -18.98 5.05 14.73
N LEU A 45 -18.16 5.05 15.78
CA LEU A 45 -16.70 4.93 15.71
C LEU A 45 -16.22 3.62 16.35
N SER A 46 -17.06 2.58 16.34
CA SER A 46 -16.76 1.27 16.93
C SER A 46 -15.47 0.63 16.38
N TYR A 47 -15.09 0.98 15.15
CA TYR A 47 -13.83 0.55 14.53
C TYR A 47 -12.58 1.03 15.28
N LEU A 48 -12.64 2.14 16.04
CA LEU A 48 -11.52 2.66 16.83
C LEU A 48 -11.18 1.76 18.03
N SER A 49 -12.14 0.96 18.50
CA SER A 49 -11.99 0.10 19.68
C SER A 49 -10.88 -0.93 19.49
N ASP A 50 -11.01 -1.73 18.44
CA ASP A 50 -10.02 -2.77 18.09
C ASP A 50 -8.77 -2.12 17.50
N ALA A 51 -8.92 -1.07 16.66
CA ALA A 51 -7.80 -0.42 16.00
C ALA A 51 -6.79 0.18 17.00
N THR A 52 -7.25 0.86 18.05
CA THR A 52 -6.35 1.41 19.06
C THR A 52 -5.69 0.32 19.90
N ALA A 53 -6.39 -0.77 20.21
CA ALA A 53 -5.81 -1.92 20.90
C ALA A 53 -4.69 -2.57 20.07
N ASP A 54 -4.93 -2.79 18.78
CA ASP A 54 -3.95 -3.34 17.83
C ASP A 54 -2.73 -2.42 17.67
N MET A 55 -2.96 -1.10 17.56
CA MET A 55 -1.89 -0.11 17.44
C MET A 55 -0.99 -0.05 18.68
N LEU A 56 -1.58 -0.07 19.88
CA LEU A 56 -0.81 -0.16 21.12
C LEU A 56 -0.01 -1.46 21.17
N GLY A 57 -0.63 -2.58 20.80
CA GLY A 57 0.00 -3.90 20.84
C GLY A 57 1.22 -3.98 19.94
N SER A 58 1.07 -3.55 18.69
CA SER A 58 2.16 -3.53 17.73
C SER A 58 3.33 -2.65 18.20
N ARG A 59 3.04 -1.46 18.75
CA ARG A 59 4.09 -0.52 19.19
C ARG A 59 4.80 -0.98 20.47
N ILE A 60 4.07 -1.60 21.39
CA ILE A 60 4.63 -2.16 22.62
C ILE A 60 5.51 -3.39 22.30
N ALA A 61 5.03 -4.30 21.44
CA ALA A 61 5.81 -5.45 20.98
C ALA A 61 7.11 -5.02 20.29
N ALA A 62 7.05 -4.00 19.43
CA ALA A 62 8.20 -3.51 18.68
C ALA A 62 9.28 -2.84 19.55
N LYS A 63 8.92 -2.26 20.69
CA LYS A 63 9.83 -1.49 21.55
C LYS A 63 10.33 -2.25 22.76
N ALA A 64 9.50 -3.11 23.36
CA ALA A 64 9.78 -3.71 24.66
C ALA A 64 10.18 -5.19 24.62
N GLY A 65 10.28 -5.82 23.43
CA GLY A 65 10.63 -7.25 23.33
C GLY A 65 9.62 -8.17 24.03
N VAL A 66 8.38 -7.71 24.16
CA VAL A 66 7.30 -8.40 24.88
C VAL A 66 6.42 -9.20 23.94
N THR A 67 5.81 -10.28 24.46
CA THR A 67 4.87 -11.10 23.69
C THR A 67 3.46 -10.56 23.91
N VAL A 68 2.91 -9.86 22.92
CA VAL A 68 1.53 -9.38 22.96
C VAL A 68 0.59 -10.50 22.52
N ILE A 69 -0.41 -10.81 23.34
CA ILE A 69 -1.44 -11.81 23.01
C ILE A 69 -2.32 -11.30 21.88
N ASP A 70 -2.67 -12.20 20.97
CA ASP A 70 -3.53 -11.91 19.83
C ASP A 70 -4.86 -11.27 20.25
N THR A 71 -5.20 -10.15 19.60
CA THR A 71 -6.38 -9.34 19.91
C THR A 71 -7.69 -10.12 19.76
N ALA A 72 -7.78 -11.09 18.84
CA ALA A 72 -8.99 -11.91 18.71
C ALA A 72 -9.16 -12.85 19.91
N THR A 73 -8.06 -13.35 20.46
CA THR A 73 -8.06 -14.18 21.69
C THR A 73 -8.46 -13.34 22.91
N VAL A 74 -7.91 -12.12 23.05
CA VAL A 74 -8.29 -11.18 24.13
C VAL A 74 -9.76 -10.77 24.00
N LYS A 75 -10.24 -10.53 22.77
CA LYS A 75 -11.62 -10.17 22.48
C LYS A 75 -12.60 -11.30 22.78
N ALA A 76 -12.24 -12.55 22.51
CA ALA A 76 -13.04 -13.70 22.88
C ALA A 76 -13.19 -13.82 24.41
N ALA A 77 -12.10 -13.60 25.15
CA ALA A 77 -12.12 -13.56 26.62
C ALA A 77 -12.91 -12.37 27.17
N ALA A 78 -12.83 -11.20 26.54
CA ALA A 78 -13.57 -10.00 26.92
C ALA A 78 -15.08 -10.11 26.66
N LYS A 79 -15.51 -10.82 25.60
CA LYS A 79 -16.93 -11.07 25.29
C LYS A 79 -17.66 -11.90 26.35
N ALA A 80 -16.93 -12.70 27.14
CA ALA A 80 -17.50 -13.47 28.23
C ALA A 80 -17.94 -12.60 29.42
N VAL A 81 -17.53 -11.33 29.46
CA VAL A 81 -17.87 -10.38 30.52
C VAL A 81 -18.91 -9.38 30.03
N LYS A 82 -20.07 -9.31 30.70
CA LYS A 82 -21.11 -8.31 30.43
C LYS A 82 -20.87 -7.07 31.30
N GLY A 83 -20.46 -5.95 30.70
CA GLY A 83 -20.29 -4.65 31.37
C GLY A 83 -19.02 -3.90 30.93
N PRO A 84 -18.83 -2.64 31.37
CA PRO A 84 -17.63 -1.87 31.08
C PRO A 84 -16.38 -2.54 31.68
N VAL A 85 -15.26 -2.46 30.97
CA VAL A 85 -13.98 -3.04 31.42
C VAL A 85 -13.45 -2.22 32.60
N THR A 86 -13.72 -2.71 33.82
CA THR A 86 -13.16 -2.15 35.06
C THR A 86 -11.81 -2.78 35.39
N VAL A 87 -11.03 -2.16 36.28
CA VAL A 87 -9.75 -2.67 36.80
C VAL A 87 -9.85 -4.15 37.20
N LYS A 88 -10.88 -4.53 37.97
CA LYS A 88 -11.10 -5.92 38.43
C LYS A 88 -11.43 -6.88 37.28
N VAL A 89 -12.18 -6.41 36.28
CA VAL A 89 -12.49 -7.21 35.08
C VAL A 89 -11.22 -7.42 34.26
N ALA A 90 -10.40 -6.38 34.11
CA ALA A 90 -9.15 -6.43 33.38
C ALA A 90 -8.14 -7.38 34.05
N GLU A 91 -8.05 -7.37 35.38
CA GLU A 91 -7.26 -8.33 36.16
C GLU A 91 -7.71 -9.78 35.97
N ASN A 92 -9.02 -10.04 35.99
CA ASN A 92 -9.55 -11.39 35.83
C ASN A 92 -9.31 -11.95 34.42
N ILE A 93 -9.50 -11.13 33.38
CA ILE A 93 -9.18 -11.50 32.00
C ILE A 93 -7.67 -11.72 31.86
N GLY A 94 -6.84 -10.87 32.47
CA GLY A 94 -5.39 -11.02 32.48
C GLY A 94 -4.93 -12.34 33.11
N LYS A 95 -5.50 -12.71 34.27
CA LYS A 95 -5.24 -14.00 34.93
C LYS A 95 -5.69 -15.19 34.09
N ALA A 96 -6.87 -15.11 33.46
CA ALA A 96 -7.39 -16.17 32.61
C ALA A 96 -6.53 -16.42 31.36
N LEU A 97 -5.91 -15.36 30.84
CA LEU A 97 -5.02 -15.41 29.66
C LEU A 97 -3.56 -15.71 30.02
N GLY A 98 -3.21 -15.78 31.31
CA GLY A 98 -1.85 -16.01 31.77
C GLY A 98 -0.86 -14.93 31.31
N VAL A 99 -1.29 -13.66 31.33
CA VAL A 99 -0.44 -12.51 30.99
C VAL A 99 0.10 -11.81 32.22
N ASP A 100 1.28 -11.20 32.06
CA ASP A 100 1.97 -10.45 33.11
C ASP A 100 1.43 -9.01 33.22
N CYS A 101 0.99 -8.43 32.10
CA CYS A 101 0.41 -7.10 32.05
C CYS A 101 -0.89 -7.06 31.25
N ALA A 102 -1.88 -6.29 31.73
CA ALA A 102 -3.14 -6.03 31.06
C ALA A 102 -3.36 -4.53 30.85
N ILE A 103 -3.65 -4.12 29.62
CA ILE A 103 -3.89 -2.73 29.23
C ILE A 103 -5.34 -2.58 28.76
N PHE A 104 -6.04 -1.56 29.24
CA PHE A 104 -7.42 -1.26 28.85
C PHE A 104 -7.66 0.25 28.91
N GLY A 105 -8.72 0.74 28.26
CA GLY A 105 -8.95 2.17 28.19
C GLY A 105 -10.23 2.57 27.49
N SER A 106 -10.39 3.87 27.30
CA SER A 106 -11.50 4.48 26.59
C SER A 106 -11.03 5.58 25.64
N ILE A 107 -11.80 5.78 24.59
CA ILE A 107 -11.65 6.89 23.65
C ILE A 107 -12.93 7.71 23.73
N THR A 108 -12.81 8.99 24.02
CA THR A 108 -13.96 9.91 24.06
C THR A 108 -13.84 10.90 22.92
N VAL A 109 -14.90 11.02 22.12
CA VAL A 109 -14.97 11.95 20.99
C VAL A 109 -16.06 12.98 21.26
N LEU A 110 -15.67 14.24 21.36
CA LEU A 110 -16.56 15.38 21.61
C LEU A 110 -16.33 16.45 20.55
N GLY A 111 -17.25 16.54 19.59
CA GLY A 111 -17.09 17.41 18.43
C GLY A 111 -15.91 16.93 17.56
N GLU A 112 -14.94 17.80 17.34
CA GLU A 112 -13.71 17.48 16.60
C GLU A 112 -12.61 16.89 17.50
N SER A 113 -12.63 17.18 18.80
CA SER A 113 -11.59 16.73 19.73
C SER A 113 -11.77 15.28 20.16
N VAL A 114 -10.64 14.59 20.34
CA VAL A 114 -10.58 13.21 20.82
C VAL A 114 -9.65 13.11 22.04
N SER A 115 -10.10 12.42 23.08
CA SER A 115 -9.25 12.03 24.20
C SER A 115 -9.09 10.52 24.27
N ILE A 116 -7.90 10.07 24.66
CA ILE A 116 -7.56 8.67 24.87
C ILE A 116 -7.07 8.51 26.30
N ASP A 117 -7.79 7.68 27.05
CA ASP A 117 -7.48 7.28 28.41
C ASP A 117 -7.08 5.81 28.41
N ALA A 118 -5.85 5.49 28.81
CA ALA A 118 -5.37 4.12 28.93
C ALA A 118 -4.86 3.84 30.34
N LYS A 119 -5.07 2.62 30.82
CA LYS A 119 -4.59 2.11 32.10
C LYS A 119 -3.88 0.79 31.89
N ALA A 120 -2.73 0.63 32.52
CA ALA A 120 -1.97 -0.61 32.52
C ALA A 120 -1.87 -1.18 33.94
N ILE A 121 -2.07 -2.49 34.07
CA ILE A 121 -2.03 -3.22 35.34
C ILE A 121 -1.07 -4.38 35.22
N GLU A 122 -0.27 -4.60 36.26
CA GLU A 122 0.59 -5.77 36.42
C GLU A 122 -0.15 -6.85 37.21
N ILE A 123 -0.28 -8.06 36.65
CA ILE A 123 -1.16 -9.12 37.18
C ILE A 123 -0.50 -9.86 38.36
N SER A 124 0.83 -10.00 38.34
CA SER A 124 1.60 -10.77 39.33
C SER A 124 2.17 -9.94 40.49
N GLY A 125 2.23 -8.62 40.35
CA GLY A 125 2.91 -7.71 41.30
C GLY A 125 2.00 -6.95 42.27
N GLY A 126 0.68 -6.93 42.05
CA GLY A 126 -0.25 -6.13 42.88
C GLY A 126 -0.04 -4.62 42.78
N SER A 127 0.67 -4.16 41.74
CA SER A 127 0.98 -2.77 41.47
C SER A 127 -0.29 -1.96 41.16
N SER A 128 -0.36 -0.71 41.63
CA SER A 128 -1.47 0.19 41.30
C SER A 128 -1.52 0.45 39.78
N PRO A 129 -2.72 0.54 39.16
CA PRO A 129 -2.83 0.81 37.74
C PRO A 129 -2.13 2.10 37.34
N VAL A 130 -1.26 2.05 36.33
CA VAL A 130 -0.61 3.24 35.76
C VAL A 130 -1.52 3.82 34.68
N ALA A 131 -1.89 5.09 34.81
CA ALA A 131 -2.76 5.79 33.88
C ALA A 131 -1.97 6.64 32.88
N PHE A 132 -2.45 6.66 31.64
CA PHE A 132 -1.88 7.40 30.51
C PHE A 132 -3.01 8.16 29.81
N TYR A 133 -2.77 9.43 29.51
CA TYR A 133 -3.76 10.31 28.89
C TYR A 133 -3.14 11.08 27.73
N ARG A 134 -3.86 11.17 26.60
CA ARG A 134 -3.54 12.09 25.50
C ARG A 134 -4.80 12.67 24.89
N GLN A 135 -4.69 13.90 24.41
CA GLN A 135 -5.74 14.59 23.66
C GLN A 135 -5.24 14.91 22.26
N ALA A 136 -6.16 14.90 21.30
CA ALA A 136 -5.93 15.23 19.90
C ALA A 136 -7.06 16.12 19.39
N ASP A 137 -6.72 17.00 18.45
CA ASP A 137 -7.66 17.97 17.87
C ASP A 137 -8.57 17.35 16.80
N SER A 138 -8.33 16.09 16.42
CA SER A 138 -9.14 15.35 15.45
C SER A 138 -9.01 13.84 15.63
N VAL A 139 -9.94 13.07 15.04
CA VAL A 139 -9.87 11.61 14.93
C VAL A 139 -8.57 11.15 14.23
N ALA A 140 -8.04 11.94 13.29
CA ALA A 140 -6.75 11.65 12.65
C ALA A 140 -5.57 11.73 13.64
N GLY A 141 -5.69 12.57 14.68
CA GLY A 141 -4.69 12.72 15.74
C GLY A 141 -4.67 11.59 16.77
N ILE A 142 -5.58 10.60 16.70
CA ILE A 142 -5.51 9.38 17.52
C ILE A 142 -4.20 8.64 17.28
N ILE A 143 -3.70 8.63 16.05
CA ILE A 143 -2.50 7.89 15.67
C ILE A 143 -1.25 8.38 16.42
N PRO A 144 -0.90 9.69 16.41
CA PRO A 144 0.22 10.19 17.19
C PRO A 144 -0.04 10.12 18.71
N ALA A 145 -1.29 10.29 19.16
CA ALA A 145 -1.65 10.15 20.57
C ALA A 145 -1.38 8.73 21.10
N THR A 146 -1.83 7.70 20.36
CA THR A 146 -1.53 6.29 20.65
C THR A 146 -0.03 5.98 20.59
N GLU A 147 0.74 6.71 19.78
CA GLU A 147 2.19 6.51 19.69
C GLU A 147 2.90 6.95 20.96
N SER A 148 2.50 8.15 21.42
CA SER A 148 3.01 8.73 22.64
C SER A 148 2.64 7.88 23.85
N ILE A 149 1.40 7.37 23.90
CA ILE A 149 0.97 6.45 24.98
C ILE A 149 1.77 5.16 24.95
N ALA A 150 1.96 4.52 23.79
CA ALA A 150 2.75 3.30 23.70
C ALA A 150 4.22 3.52 24.13
N ALA A 151 4.82 4.65 23.72
CA ALA A 151 6.18 5.01 24.14
C ALA A 151 6.27 5.18 25.66
N GLU A 152 5.31 5.87 26.28
CA GLU A 152 5.28 6.10 27.71
C GLU A 152 5.02 4.80 28.50
N ILE A 153 4.20 3.89 27.96
CA ILE A 153 3.99 2.54 28.52
C ILE A 153 5.31 1.75 28.49
N CYS A 154 6.02 1.75 27.37
CA CYS A 154 7.31 1.08 27.22
C CYS A 154 8.35 1.61 28.22
N GLU A 155 8.42 2.92 28.38
CA GLU A 155 9.34 3.57 29.31
C GLU A 155 9.01 3.21 30.78
N LYS A 156 7.74 3.34 31.18
CA LYS A 156 7.32 3.20 32.58
C LYS A 156 7.18 1.75 33.05
N LEU A 157 6.78 0.82 32.18
CA LEU A 157 6.52 -0.58 32.57
C LEU A 157 7.65 -1.53 32.17
N PHE A 158 8.38 -1.23 31.10
CA PHE A 158 9.38 -2.14 30.53
C PHE A 158 10.79 -1.57 30.54
N GLY A 159 11.00 -0.35 31.06
CA GLY A 159 12.33 0.23 31.28
C GLY A 159 13.14 0.49 30.02
N THR A 160 12.51 0.43 28.84
CA THR A 160 13.19 0.72 27.57
C THR A 160 13.32 2.23 27.40
N ALA A 161 14.53 2.75 27.60
CA ALA A 161 14.87 4.11 27.20
C ALA A 161 14.54 4.29 25.71
N PRO A 162 14.06 5.47 25.27
CA PRO A 162 13.85 5.73 23.86
C PRO A 162 15.17 5.48 23.12
N ALA A 163 15.15 4.59 22.12
CA ALA A 163 16.24 4.48 21.17
C ALA A 163 16.46 5.88 20.59
N GLU A 164 17.59 6.49 20.93
CA GLU A 164 18.03 7.74 20.33
C GLU A 164 17.93 7.58 18.81
N GLN A 165 17.08 8.42 18.20
CA GLN A 165 17.16 8.66 16.78
C GLN A 165 18.60 9.06 16.49
N LYS A 166 19.35 8.16 15.85
CA LYS A 166 20.61 8.48 15.20
C LYS A 166 20.29 9.45 14.06
N ARG A 167 20.20 10.74 14.41
CA ARG A 167 20.32 11.84 13.46
C ARG A 167 21.75 11.79 12.96
N GLU A 168 21.92 11.50 11.68
CA GLU A 168 23.18 11.81 11.01
C GLU A 168 23.39 13.34 11.03
N PRO A 169 24.64 13.82 11.20
CA PRO A 169 24.92 15.24 11.36
C PRO A 169 24.56 16.02 10.09
N GLY A 170 23.59 16.92 10.20
CA GLY A 170 23.39 17.97 9.23
C GLY A 170 24.59 18.90 9.21
N ALA A 171 25.05 19.24 8.00
CA ALA A 171 26.04 20.28 7.76
C ALA A 171 25.60 21.58 8.47
N GLY A 172 26.43 22.05 9.39
CA GLY A 172 26.18 23.25 10.17
C GLY A 172 26.18 24.50 9.31
N VAL A 173 25.15 25.31 9.46
CA VAL A 173 25.20 26.74 9.15
C VAL A 173 25.80 27.43 10.39
N PRO A 174 26.85 28.27 10.28
CA PRO A 174 27.46 28.88 11.45
C PRO A 174 26.55 29.95 12.06
N GLN A 175 26.24 29.83 13.34
CA GLN A 175 25.65 30.88 14.16
C GLN A 175 26.80 31.72 14.73
N ALA A 176 26.93 32.97 14.27
CA ALA A 176 27.87 33.94 14.84
C ALA A 176 27.32 34.49 16.17
N ALA A 177 28.14 34.36 17.22
CA ALA A 177 27.90 34.92 18.54
C ALA A 177 28.11 36.44 18.56
N LEU A 178 27.22 37.14 19.25
CA LEU A 178 27.33 38.56 19.62
C LEU A 178 28.00 38.72 20.99
N ALA A 179 28.91 39.68 21.10
CA ALA A 179 29.06 40.64 22.21
C ALA A 179 30.23 41.62 21.92
N PRO A 180 30.36 42.78 22.61
CA PRO A 180 29.35 43.81 22.92
C PRO A 180 29.89 45.24 22.64
N ALA A 181 29.02 46.26 22.51
CA ALA A 181 29.38 47.64 22.85
C ALA A 181 28.14 48.54 23.03
N ALA A 182 28.20 49.37 24.06
CA ALA A 182 27.16 50.23 24.59
C ALA A 182 27.01 51.57 23.84
N ALA A 183 25.79 52.13 23.87
CA ALA A 183 25.48 53.49 24.38
C ALA A 183 24.03 53.88 24.03
N ALA A 184 23.23 54.15 25.07
CA ALA A 184 21.99 54.94 25.03
C ALA A 184 22.35 56.46 25.09
N PRO A 185 21.42 57.45 25.13
CA PRO A 185 19.96 57.36 25.27
C PRO A 185 19.13 58.36 24.43
N GLY A 186 17.79 58.28 24.51
CA GLY A 186 16.96 59.49 24.43
C GLY A 186 15.53 59.38 23.88
N ALA A 187 14.56 59.39 24.82
CA ALA A 187 13.30 60.13 24.78
C ALA A 187 12.06 59.61 23.99
N VAL A 188 11.20 58.93 24.75
CA VAL A 188 9.75 59.17 25.02
C VAL A 188 8.73 59.42 23.89
N SER A 189 7.78 58.46 23.81
CA SER A 189 6.30 58.60 23.89
C SER A 189 5.61 59.80 23.23
N SER A 190 4.62 59.52 22.36
CA SER A 190 3.18 59.59 22.70
C SER A 190 2.31 59.17 21.51
N GLY A 191 1.28 58.38 21.78
CA GLY A 191 0.35 57.88 20.76
C GLY A 191 -0.78 58.86 20.44
N VAL A 192 -1.56 58.52 19.40
CA VAL A 192 -3.02 58.67 19.32
C VAL A 192 -3.52 57.91 18.09
N ALA A 193 -4.55 57.08 18.28
CA ALA A 193 -5.40 56.59 17.22
C ALA A 193 -6.29 57.74 16.71
N PHE A 194 -6.68 57.72 15.43
CA PHE A 194 -8.08 57.63 14.97
C PHE A 194 -8.18 57.91 13.46
N VAL A 195 -9.25 57.34 12.90
CA VAL A 195 -10.04 57.78 11.72
C VAL A 195 -9.79 57.04 10.39
N HIS A 196 -10.75 56.19 10.05
CA HIS A 196 -11.12 55.79 8.69
C HIS A 196 -11.63 56.99 7.88
N PRO A 197 -11.45 56.96 6.55
CA PRO A 197 -12.57 57.30 5.68
C PRO A 197 -12.78 56.31 4.52
N ALA A 198 -14.04 56.13 4.15
CA ALA A 198 -14.55 55.58 2.88
C ALA A 198 -15.25 56.73 2.10
N PRO A 199 -15.91 56.51 0.95
CA PRO A 199 -15.46 56.04 -0.37
C PRO A 199 -15.96 56.94 -1.55
N ALA A 200 -15.47 56.77 -2.80
CA ALA A 200 -16.16 57.09 -4.09
C ALA A 200 -15.28 56.77 -5.33
N PRO A 201 -15.79 56.76 -6.59
CA PRO A 201 -16.83 55.91 -7.22
C PRO A 201 -16.28 55.19 -8.51
N PRO A 202 -17.07 54.38 -9.27
CA PRO A 202 -16.54 53.35 -10.18
C PRO A 202 -16.45 53.78 -11.66
N PRO A 203 -15.62 53.13 -12.49
CA PRO A 203 -15.90 52.96 -13.91
C PRO A 203 -16.53 51.60 -14.21
N ALA A 204 -17.31 51.62 -15.29
CA ALA A 204 -18.35 50.68 -15.64
C ALA A 204 -17.88 49.29 -16.08
N ALA A 205 -18.82 48.36 -15.88
CA ALA A 205 -18.94 47.00 -16.37
C ALA A 205 -18.13 46.64 -17.63
N SER A 206 -17.31 45.59 -17.49
CA SER A 206 -17.24 44.53 -18.49
C SER A 206 -17.87 43.28 -17.87
N THR A 207 -18.95 42.86 -18.51
CA THR A 207 -19.69 41.62 -18.27
C THR A 207 -18.81 40.42 -18.59
N GLY A 208 -18.75 39.45 -17.66
CA GLY A 208 -18.22 38.12 -17.92
C GLY A 208 -17.22 37.60 -16.88
N THR A 209 -17.46 37.80 -15.58
CA THR A 209 -16.69 37.10 -14.55
C THR A 209 -17.26 35.69 -14.37
N SER A 210 -16.80 34.78 -15.21
CA SER A 210 -16.94 33.35 -14.97
C SER A 210 -16.34 32.97 -13.61
N PRO A 211 -16.99 32.08 -12.82
CA PRO A 211 -16.54 31.69 -11.49
C PRO A 211 -15.43 30.63 -11.56
N PHE A 212 -14.35 30.88 -12.31
CA PHE A 212 -13.22 29.94 -12.43
C PHE A 212 -12.03 30.40 -11.58
N ILE A 213 -11.63 29.57 -10.61
CA ILE A 213 -10.39 29.73 -9.85
C ILE A 213 -9.28 28.94 -10.57
N LYS A 214 -8.21 29.64 -10.98
CA LYS A 214 -6.94 29.04 -11.44
C LYS A 214 -6.04 28.69 -10.26
N ALA A 215 -6.34 27.54 -9.67
CA ALA A 215 -5.47 26.62 -8.94
C ALA A 215 -6.20 25.28 -9.10
N ALA A 216 -5.76 24.54 -10.11
CA ALA A 216 -6.63 23.98 -11.15
C ALA A 216 -7.08 22.54 -10.84
N GLY A 217 -8.07 22.38 -9.95
CA GLY A 217 -8.77 21.11 -9.77
C GLY A 217 -9.84 20.91 -10.85
N ALA A 218 -9.45 20.53 -12.06
CA ALA A 218 -10.39 19.96 -13.03
C ALA A 218 -10.86 18.59 -12.50
N SER A 219 -11.89 18.59 -11.66
CA SER A 219 -12.63 17.37 -11.34
C SER A 219 -13.40 16.98 -12.60
N VAL A 220 -12.97 15.95 -13.32
CA VAL A 220 -13.76 15.36 -14.43
C VAL A 220 -15.18 15.08 -13.94
N THR A 221 -16.17 15.83 -14.46
CA THR A 221 -17.57 15.72 -14.04
C THR A 221 -18.31 14.71 -14.89
N GLY A 222 -18.79 13.64 -14.27
CA GLY A 222 -19.50 12.56 -14.93
C GLY A 222 -18.56 11.38 -15.20
N PHE A 223 -19.03 10.18 -14.87
CA PHE A 223 -18.39 8.93 -15.25
C PHE A 223 -19.47 7.92 -15.58
N TRP A 224 -19.20 7.07 -16.55
CA TRP A 224 -20.04 5.90 -16.76
C TRP A 224 -19.72 4.84 -15.69
N LYS A 225 -20.76 4.18 -15.17
CA LYS A 225 -20.61 3.09 -14.19
C LYS A 225 -21.35 1.85 -14.65
N SER A 226 -20.68 0.71 -14.58
CA SER A 226 -21.32 -0.59 -14.80
C SER A 226 -22.32 -0.95 -13.69
N PRO A 227 -23.20 -1.94 -13.95
CA PRO A 227 -23.82 -2.71 -12.88
C PRO A 227 -22.76 -3.29 -11.94
N ASP A 228 -23.15 -3.52 -10.69
CA ASP A 228 -22.25 -4.14 -9.71
C ASP A 228 -22.02 -5.61 -10.04
N PHE A 229 -20.83 -6.07 -9.72
CA PHE A 229 -20.39 -7.46 -9.75
C PHE A 229 -20.31 -7.96 -8.32
N ASP A 230 -20.92 -9.11 -8.03
CA ASP A 230 -20.83 -9.77 -6.71
C ASP A 230 -19.53 -10.58 -6.58
N LEU A 231 -18.41 -9.97 -6.96
CA LEU A 231 -17.06 -10.51 -6.84
C LEU A 231 -16.05 -9.37 -6.64
N LYS A 232 -14.85 -9.73 -6.18
CA LYS A 232 -13.72 -8.80 -6.04
C LYS A 232 -12.91 -8.77 -7.34
N LEU A 233 -13.04 -7.70 -8.12
CA LEU A 233 -12.21 -7.49 -9.30
C LEU A 233 -10.78 -7.12 -8.89
N CYS A 234 -9.78 -7.75 -9.50
CA CYS A 234 -8.36 -7.50 -9.25
C CYS A 234 -7.55 -7.14 -10.51
N GLY A 235 -8.15 -7.18 -11.70
CA GLY A 235 -7.48 -6.82 -12.95
C GLY A 235 -8.45 -6.40 -14.05
N ILE A 236 -7.99 -5.49 -14.90
CA ILE A 236 -8.70 -5.01 -16.10
C ILE A 236 -7.71 -4.84 -17.26
N ALA A 237 -8.14 -5.20 -18.46
CA ALA A 237 -7.43 -4.90 -19.72
C ALA A 237 -8.46 -4.57 -20.81
N VAL A 238 -8.10 -3.70 -21.75
CA VAL A 238 -8.96 -3.31 -22.88
C VAL A 238 -8.15 -3.35 -24.17
N ALA A 239 -8.60 -4.15 -25.14
CA ALA A 239 -7.99 -4.30 -26.46
C ALA A 239 -8.96 -4.96 -27.44
N ASP A 240 -8.69 -4.86 -28.74
CA ASP A 240 -9.40 -5.60 -29.80
C ASP A 240 -8.97 -7.07 -29.78
N LEU A 241 -9.81 -7.98 -29.27
CA LEU A 241 -9.48 -9.39 -29.07
C LEU A 241 -9.95 -10.28 -30.23
N ASP A 242 -10.92 -9.83 -31.03
CA ASP A 242 -11.49 -10.61 -32.13
C ASP A 242 -11.16 -10.08 -33.53
N GLY A 243 -10.48 -8.93 -33.62
CA GLY A 243 -9.96 -8.31 -34.83
C GLY A 243 -11.00 -7.50 -35.59
N ASP A 244 -12.09 -7.08 -34.94
CA ASP A 244 -13.15 -6.27 -35.57
C ASP A 244 -12.93 -4.75 -35.47
N ARG A 245 -11.79 -4.34 -34.89
CA ARG A 245 -11.40 -2.95 -34.58
C ARG A 245 -12.24 -2.29 -33.51
N LYS A 246 -12.99 -3.07 -32.73
CA LYS A 246 -13.58 -2.64 -31.48
C LYS A 246 -12.88 -3.35 -30.34
N ASN A 247 -12.72 -2.66 -29.24
CA ASN A 247 -12.11 -3.17 -28.04
C ASN A 247 -13.13 -3.93 -27.17
N GLU A 248 -12.64 -5.03 -26.59
CA GLU A 248 -13.26 -5.75 -25.50
C GLU A 248 -12.56 -5.41 -24.18
N THR A 249 -13.32 -5.45 -23.10
CA THR A 249 -12.81 -5.37 -21.74
C THR A 249 -12.67 -6.76 -21.14
N VAL A 250 -11.47 -7.12 -20.73
CA VAL A 250 -11.19 -8.30 -19.91
C VAL A 250 -11.19 -7.90 -18.44
N LEU A 251 -11.94 -8.63 -17.61
CA LEU A 251 -12.02 -8.43 -16.17
C LEU A 251 -11.69 -9.75 -15.47
N ILE A 252 -10.89 -9.67 -14.40
CA ILE A 252 -10.59 -10.83 -13.56
C ILE A 252 -10.91 -10.58 -12.08
N SER A 253 -11.41 -11.62 -11.42
CA SER A 253 -11.25 -11.84 -9.99
C SER A 253 -10.08 -12.81 -9.75
N ASP A 254 -9.91 -13.29 -8.51
CA ASP A 254 -8.92 -14.33 -8.22
C ASP A 254 -9.26 -15.70 -8.84
N SER A 255 -10.51 -15.92 -9.25
CA SER A 255 -11.06 -17.23 -9.60
C SER A 255 -11.98 -17.21 -10.83
N TYR A 256 -12.15 -16.05 -11.46
CA TYR A 256 -13.05 -15.87 -12.59
C TYR A 256 -12.50 -14.84 -13.56
N LEU A 257 -12.60 -15.12 -14.85
CA LEU A 257 -12.29 -14.20 -15.94
C LEU A 257 -13.54 -14.02 -16.79
N CYS A 258 -13.86 -12.77 -17.13
CA CYS A 258 -14.86 -12.49 -18.16
C CYS A 258 -14.36 -11.47 -19.18
N VAL A 259 -14.80 -11.66 -20.42
CA VAL A 259 -14.65 -10.72 -21.51
C VAL A 259 -16.00 -10.07 -21.75
N ARG A 260 -16.01 -8.75 -21.87
CA ARG A 260 -17.20 -7.93 -22.09
C ARG A 260 -16.96 -6.94 -23.20
N ARG A 261 -18.02 -6.52 -23.87
CA ARG A 261 -17.97 -5.44 -24.87
C ARG A 261 -18.91 -4.33 -24.42
N PHE A 262 -18.44 -3.09 -24.52
CA PHE A 262 -19.29 -1.91 -24.39
C PHE A 262 -19.81 -1.51 -25.77
N GLU A 263 -21.13 -1.53 -25.94
CA GLU A 263 -21.75 -1.12 -27.21
C GLU A 263 -23.17 -0.65 -26.94
N LYS A 264 -23.59 0.43 -27.63
CA LYS A 264 -24.95 0.99 -27.50
C LYS A 264 -25.34 1.23 -26.04
N ASN A 265 -24.41 1.79 -25.26
CA ASN A 265 -24.56 2.08 -23.83
C ASN A 265 -24.85 0.83 -22.96
N ARG A 266 -24.41 -0.36 -23.40
CA ARG A 266 -24.56 -1.62 -22.67
C ARG A 266 -23.23 -2.33 -22.55
N PHE A 267 -22.97 -2.89 -21.38
CA PHE A 267 -21.75 -3.65 -21.08
C PHE A 267 -22.06 -5.14 -20.95
N TYR A 268 -22.12 -5.84 -22.09
CA TYR A 268 -22.56 -7.23 -22.15
C TYR A 268 -21.41 -8.23 -22.15
N LYS A 269 -21.67 -9.44 -21.65
CA LYS A 269 -20.72 -10.54 -21.58
C LYS A 269 -20.54 -11.19 -22.96
N VAL A 270 -19.28 -11.37 -23.36
CA VAL A 270 -18.87 -12.00 -24.62
C VAL A 270 -18.40 -13.44 -24.36
N ALA A 271 -17.51 -13.62 -23.39
CA ALA A 271 -16.96 -14.92 -23.00
C ALA A 271 -16.60 -14.93 -21.51
N GLU A 272 -16.40 -16.12 -20.93
CA GLU A 272 -15.96 -16.28 -19.55
C GLU A 272 -15.17 -17.57 -19.36
N ARG A 273 -14.44 -17.63 -18.25
CA ARG A 273 -13.73 -18.82 -17.78
C ARG A 273 -13.64 -18.78 -16.25
N ASP A 274 -14.05 -19.87 -15.62
CA ASP A 274 -13.73 -20.12 -14.21
C ASP A 274 -12.29 -20.62 -14.07
N ALA A 275 -11.64 -20.22 -12.99
CA ALA A 275 -10.36 -20.78 -12.59
C ALA A 275 -10.55 -22.22 -12.13
N GLU A 276 -9.55 -23.06 -12.40
CA GLU A 276 -9.47 -24.36 -11.74
C GLU A 276 -9.29 -24.18 -10.23
N SER A 277 -9.67 -25.17 -9.42
CA SER A 277 -9.58 -25.10 -7.95
C SER A 277 -8.19 -24.76 -7.40
N TYR A 278 -7.15 -25.07 -8.16
CA TYR A 278 -5.76 -24.79 -7.82
C TYR A 278 -5.24 -23.47 -8.42
N GLU A 279 -5.99 -22.80 -9.29
CA GLU A 279 -5.59 -21.56 -9.96
C GLU A 279 -5.99 -20.33 -9.14
N LYS A 280 -5.12 -19.32 -9.19
CA LYS A 280 -5.41 -17.98 -8.68
C LYS A 280 -4.88 -16.95 -9.66
N PHE A 281 -5.80 -16.18 -10.22
CA PHE A 281 -5.46 -15.09 -11.13
C PHE A 281 -4.97 -13.88 -10.31
N ILE A 282 -3.90 -13.24 -10.80
CA ILE A 282 -3.20 -12.16 -10.10
C ILE A 282 -3.31 -10.85 -10.87
N SER A 283 -3.09 -10.90 -12.19
CA SER A 283 -3.20 -9.75 -13.09
C SER A 283 -3.62 -10.22 -14.48
N VAL A 284 -4.17 -9.30 -15.28
CA VAL A 284 -4.50 -9.53 -16.68
C VAL A 284 -4.00 -8.36 -17.52
N ASP A 285 -3.46 -8.67 -18.68
CA ASP A 285 -3.00 -7.71 -19.68
C ASP A 285 -3.46 -8.18 -21.06
N ALA A 286 -3.55 -7.27 -22.03
CA ALA A 286 -3.88 -7.61 -23.41
C ALA A 286 -2.92 -6.88 -24.37
N ALA A 287 -2.39 -7.60 -25.34
CA ALA A 287 -1.47 -7.06 -26.35
C ALA A 287 -1.49 -7.93 -27.61
N ASP A 288 -1.39 -7.32 -28.78
CA ASP A 288 -1.21 -7.98 -30.06
C ASP A 288 0.29 -8.23 -30.30
N THR A 289 0.79 -9.36 -29.79
CA THR A 289 2.24 -9.61 -29.77
C THR A 289 2.78 -10.23 -31.05
N ASP A 290 1.93 -10.90 -31.83
CA ASP A 290 2.28 -11.43 -33.15
C ASP A 290 1.81 -10.56 -34.34
N ARG A 291 1.16 -9.42 -34.05
CA ARG A 291 0.77 -8.36 -35.00
C ARG A 291 -0.21 -8.86 -36.05
N ASP A 292 -1.12 -9.74 -35.65
CA ASP A 292 -2.17 -10.26 -36.52
C ASP A 292 -3.45 -9.42 -36.50
N GLY A 293 -3.47 -8.35 -35.69
CA GLY A 293 -4.61 -7.47 -35.47
C GLY A 293 -5.58 -7.96 -34.38
N ARG A 294 -5.26 -9.04 -33.66
CA ARG A 294 -6.03 -9.58 -32.54
C ARG A 294 -5.14 -9.63 -31.31
N ALA A 295 -5.49 -8.85 -30.30
CA ALA A 295 -4.79 -8.90 -29.04
C ALA A 295 -5.00 -10.22 -28.30
N GLU A 296 -3.91 -10.73 -27.75
CA GLU A 296 -3.91 -11.89 -26.87
C GLU A 296 -4.07 -11.46 -25.41
N ILE A 297 -4.78 -12.26 -24.63
CA ILE A 297 -5.02 -12.04 -23.20
C ILE A 297 -3.94 -12.77 -22.40
N PHE A 298 -3.09 -12.01 -21.71
CA PHE A 298 -2.04 -12.51 -20.84
C PHE A 298 -2.52 -12.53 -19.40
N VAL A 299 -2.67 -13.72 -18.81
CA VAL A 299 -3.12 -13.87 -17.42
C VAL A 299 -1.97 -14.36 -16.57
N THR A 300 -1.57 -13.55 -15.59
CA THR A 300 -0.66 -13.99 -14.53
C THR A 300 -1.45 -14.89 -13.58
N CYS A 301 -1.03 -16.15 -13.47
CA CYS A 301 -1.69 -17.15 -12.65
C CYS A 301 -0.70 -17.90 -11.76
N ILE A 302 -1.07 -18.10 -10.50
CA ILE A 302 -0.31 -18.90 -9.53
C ILE A 302 -1.12 -20.11 -9.13
N ASN A 303 -0.43 -21.22 -8.95
CA ASN A 303 -1.02 -22.40 -8.34
C ASN A 303 -1.09 -22.22 -6.81
N ASN A 304 -2.28 -22.19 -6.22
CA ASN A 304 -2.48 -21.97 -4.78
C ASN A 304 -1.81 -23.02 -3.89
N ASN A 305 -1.64 -24.25 -4.39
CA ASN A 305 -1.07 -25.34 -3.61
C ASN A 305 0.46 -25.35 -3.63
N THR A 306 1.06 -25.05 -4.79
CA THR A 306 2.51 -25.15 -5.00
C THR A 306 3.21 -23.79 -5.03
N HIS A 307 2.46 -22.70 -5.08
CA HIS A 307 2.91 -21.33 -5.33
C HIS A 307 3.73 -21.14 -6.62
N LYS A 308 3.72 -22.13 -7.53
CA LYS A 308 4.40 -22.03 -8.83
C LYS A 308 3.58 -21.17 -9.78
N LEU A 309 4.29 -20.43 -10.63
CA LEU A 309 3.68 -19.76 -11.78
C LEU A 309 3.10 -20.79 -12.75
N ARG A 310 1.87 -20.53 -13.18
CA ARG A 310 1.14 -21.27 -14.21
C ARG A 310 0.37 -20.30 -15.09
N SER A 311 0.99 -19.17 -15.39
CA SER A 311 0.41 -18.13 -16.24
C SER A 311 0.05 -18.70 -17.61
N PHE A 312 -0.90 -18.09 -18.29
CA PHE A 312 -1.40 -18.59 -19.56
C PHE A 312 -1.82 -17.44 -20.46
N VAL A 313 -1.93 -17.73 -21.74
CA VAL A 313 -2.32 -16.78 -22.78
C VAL A 313 -3.55 -17.32 -23.49
N LEU A 314 -4.56 -16.47 -23.65
CA LEU A 314 -5.82 -16.80 -24.32
C LEU A 314 -6.01 -15.93 -25.57
N GLY A 315 -6.65 -16.48 -26.58
CA GLY A 315 -7.25 -15.72 -27.68
C GLY A 315 -8.76 -15.77 -27.60
N LEU A 316 -9.43 -14.82 -28.23
CA LEU A 316 -10.88 -14.82 -28.41
C LEU A 316 -11.24 -15.35 -29.80
N SER A 317 -12.03 -16.42 -29.85
CA SER A 317 -12.56 -16.97 -31.10
C SER A 317 -14.09 -17.00 -31.02
N GLY A 318 -14.72 -16.03 -31.66
CA GLY A 318 -16.16 -15.78 -31.54
C GLY A 318 -16.53 -15.44 -30.09
N ARG A 319 -17.27 -16.33 -29.42
CA ARG A 319 -17.68 -16.17 -28.01
C ARG A 319 -16.98 -17.15 -27.06
N LYS A 320 -15.83 -17.68 -27.48
CA LYS A 320 -15.07 -18.69 -26.71
C LYS A 320 -13.64 -18.23 -26.52
N LEU A 321 -13.14 -18.47 -25.31
CA LEU A 321 -11.72 -18.31 -24.99
C LEU A 321 -10.98 -19.57 -25.43
N VAL A 322 -9.90 -19.38 -26.18
CA VAL A 322 -9.05 -20.46 -26.69
C VAL A 322 -7.67 -20.30 -26.07
N THR A 323 -7.13 -21.36 -25.48
CA THR A 323 -5.77 -21.33 -24.92
C THR A 323 -4.74 -21.30 -26.03
N ILE A 324 -3.88 -20.28 -26.00
CA ILE A 324 -2.73 -20.11 -26.92
C ILE A 324 -1.46 -20.68 -26.30
N ALA A 325 -1.25 -20.40 -25.00
CA ALA A 325 -0.12 -20.92 -24.24
C ALA A 325 -0.55 -21.20 -22.80
N GLU A 326 -0.05 -22.28 -22.20
CA GLU A 326 -0.37 -22.66 -20.82
C GLU A 326 0.90 -22.89 -19.99
N LYS A 327 0.76 -22.87 -18.65
CA LYS A 327 1.85 -23.20 -17.70
C LYS A 327 3.12 -22.35 -17.89
N GLN A 328 2.95 -21.11 -18.30
CA GLN A 328 4.03 -20.17 -18.56
C GLN A 328 4.68 -19.73 -17.23
N PRO A 329 6.02 -19.73 -17.14
CA PRO A 329 6.75 -19.43 -15.90
C PRO A 329 6.98 -17.92 -15.68
N TRP A 330 6.05 -17.07 -16.13
CA TRP A 330 6.19 -15.62 -16.16
C TRP A 330 5.08 -14.91 -15.38
N TYR A 331 5.45 -13.92 -14.57
CA TYR A 331 4.56 -12.79 -14.32
C TYR A 331 4.52 -11.95 -15.59
N PHE A 332 3.32 -11.64 -16.10
CA PHE A 332 3.15 -10.88 -17.33
C PHE A 332 2.86 -9.41 -17.04
N ARG A 333 3.29 -8.56 -17.97
CA ARG A 333 2.91 -7.15 -18.07
C ARG A 333 2.94 -6.68 -19.52
N ALA A 334 1.84 -6.12 -20.02
CA ALA A 334 1.88 -5.40 -21.28
C ALA A 334 2.34 -3.95 -21.04
N VAL A 335 3.18 -3.42 -21.93
CA VAL A 335 3.55 -2.01 -21.97
C VAL A 335 3.36 -1.54 -23.40
N GLY A 336 2.32 -0.74 -23.64
CA GLY A 336 1.83 -0.45 -24.98
C GLY A 336 0.95 -1.58 -25.51
N THR A 337 0.73 -1.61 -26.83
CA THR A 337 -0.22 -2.53 -27.49
C THR A 337 0.44 -3.76 -28.09
N ASP A 338 1.75 -3.77 -28.30
CA ASP A 338 2.46 -4.82 -29.05
C ASP A 338 3.63 -5.47 -28.28
N ALA A 339 3.80 -5.14 -27.00
CA ALA A 339 4.92 -5.61 -26.19
C ALA A 339 4.47 -6.14 -24.84
N VAL A 340 4.86 -7.39 -24.57
CA VAL A 340 4.69 -8.04 -23.27
C VAL A 340 6.05 -8.34 -22.65
N TYR A 341 6.12 -8.10 -21.35
CA TYR A 341 7.29 -8.29 -20.51
C TYR A 341 7.03 -9.37 -19.46
N GLY A 342 8.09 -10.06 -19.09
CA GLY A 342 8.07 -11.20 -18.19
C GLY A 342 9.10 -11.08 -17.09
N GLN A 343 8.71 -11.48 -15.89
CA GLN A 343 9.64 -11.76 -14.80
C GLN A 343 9.35 -13.13 -14.20
N LYS A 344 10.39 -13.91 -13.94
CA LYS A 344 10.24 -15.24 -13.34
C LYS A 344 9.98 -15.13 -11.84
N ARG A 345 9.36 -16.15 -11.27
CA ARG A 345 9.29 -16.35 -9.82
C ARG A 345 10.55 -17.04 -9.31
N GLY A 346 11.19 -16.49 -8.28
CA GLY A 346 12.30 -17.14 -7.59
C GLY A 346 11.84 -18.10 -6.49
N LEU A 347 12.80 -18.85 -5.93
CA LEU A 347 12.54 -19.83 -4.86
C LEU A 347 12.44 -19.16 -3.48
N SER A 348 13.42 -18.33 -3.14
CA SER A 348 13.47 -17.57 -1.88
C SER A 348 12.82 -16.20 -2.02
N ASP A 349 13.16 -15.48 -3.10
CA ASP A 349 12.51 -14.23 -3.48
C ASP A 349 11.43 -14.45 -4.53
N ILE A 350 10.27 -13.83 -4.32
CA ILE A 350 9.10 -13.99 -5.20
C ILE A 350 9.38 -13.50 -6.62
N PHE A 351 10.28 -12.54 -6.77
CA PHE A 351 10.70 -11.97 -8.04
C PHE A 351 12.14 -12.36 -8.31
N PHE A 352 12.35 -13.20 -9.32
CA PHE A 352 13.69 -13.49 -9.80
C PHE A 352 14.26 -12.25 -10.51
N PRO A 353 15.55 -11.92 -10.34
CA PRO A 353 16.16 -10.78 -11.01
C PRO A 353 16.00 -10.80 -12.53
N GLY A 354 15.77 -9.64 -13.12
CA GLY A 354 15.65 -9.43 -14.56
C GLY A 354 14.20 -9.39 -15.06
N ILE A 355 13.91 -8.38 -15.86
CA ILE A 355 12.65 -8.23 -16.60
C ILE A 355 12.98 -8.38 -18.08
N TRP A 356 12.25 -9.24 -18.77
CA TRP A 356 12.54 -9.63 -20.14
C TRP A 356 11.40 -9.22 -21.05
N ARG A 357 11.71 -8.60 -22.19
CA ARG A 357 10.76 -8.58 -23.32
C ARG A 357 10.56 -10.01 -23.79
N LEU A 358 9.31 -10.44 -23.89
CA LEU A 358 9.00 -11.81 -24.28
C LEU A 358 8.70 -11.91 -25.78
N GLU A 359 8.94 -13.10 -26.33
CA GLU A 359 8.51 -13.48 -27.67
C GLU A 359 7.94 -14.90 -27.66
N LYS A 360 6.92 -15.12 -28.49
CA LYS A 360 6.28 -16.43 -28.69
C LYS A 360 7.19 -17.32 -29.53
N LYS A 361 7.51 -18.51 -29.03
CA LYS A 361 8.24 -19.57 -29.75
C LYS A 361 7.49 -20.89 -29.60
N GLY A 362 6.78 -21.27 -30.65
CA GLY A 362 5.89 -22.43 -30.61
C GLY A 362 4.78 -22.21 -29.59
N ALA A 363 4.69 -23.09 -28.58
CA ALA A 363 3.69 -23.02 -27.52
C ALA A 363 4.10 -22.16 -26.30
N ASP A 364 5.34 -21.67 -26.27
CA ASP A 364 5.91 -20.99 -25.10
C ASP A 364 6.28 -19.55 -25.38
N TYR A 365 6.23 -18.72 -24.34
CA TYR A 365 6.83 -17.39 -24.33
C TYR A 365 8.22 -17.46 -23.70
N VAL A 366 9.22 -16.91 -24.39
CA VAL A 366 10.61 -16.89 -23.93
C VAL A 366 11.14 -15.47 -23.83
N GLY A 367 12.12 -15.25 -22.95
CA GLY A 367 12.82 -13.96 -22.85
C GLY A 367 13.70 -13.73 -24.08
N LYS A 368 13.48 -12.62 -24.77
CA LYS A 368 14.26 -12.17 -25.93
C LYS A 368 15.36 -11.20 -25.52
N GLU A 369 14.98 -10.18 -24.75
CA GLU A 369 15.84 -9.05 -24.40
C GLU A 369 15.60 -8.69 -22.93
N MET A 370 16.66 -8.63 -22.14
CA MET A 370 16.58 -8.22 -20.74
C MET A 370 16.70 -6.71 -20.64
N LEU A 371 15.81 -6.08 -19.89
CA LEU A 371 15.89 -4.65 -19.59
C LEU A 371 16.95 -4.38 -18.53
N ASP A 372 17.74 -3.32 -18.74
CA ASP A 372 18.67 -2.79 -17.75
C ASP A 372 17.92 -1.84 -16.80
N LEU A 373 17.36 -2.41 -15.73
CA LEU A 373 16.61 -1.68 -14.71
C LEU A 373 17.31 -1.78 -13.36
N PRO A 374 17.19 -0.74 -12.50
CA PRO A 374 17.73 -0.80 -11.15
C PRO A 374 17.26 -2.03 -10.36
N ALA A 375 18.08 -2.47 -9.41
CA ALA A 375 17.73 -3.59 -8.54
C ALA A 375 16.43 -3.30 -7.76
N GLY A 376 15.58 -4.33 -7.61
CA GLY A 376 14.32 -4.25 -6.87
C GLY A 376 13.12 -3.80 -7.70
N VAL A 377 13.30 -3.41 -8.97
CA VAL A 377 12.18 -3.15 -9.88
C VAL A 377 11.51 -4.48 -10.25
N THR A 378 10.17 -4.48 -10.21
CA THR A 378 9.36 -5.64 -10.58
C THR A 378 8.60 -5.38 -11.87
N VAL A 379 8.21 -6.45 -12.57
CA VAL A 379 7.47 -6.35 -13.84
C VAL A 379 6.14 -5.60 -13.69
N PHE A 380 5.55 -5.58 -12.48
CA PHE A 380 4.29 -4.87 -12.21
C PHE A 380 4.47 -3.37 -11.99
N GLY A 381 5.67 -2.95 -11.58
CA GLY A 381 5.96 -1.60 -11.13
C GLY A 381 6.75 -0.77 -12.14
N PHE A 382 6.73 -1.09 -13.44
CA PHE A 382 7.43 -0.30 -14.44
C PHE A 382 6.59 -0.04 -15.70
N THR A 383 6.92 1.06 -16.39
CA THR A 383 6.49 1.39 -17.75
C THR A 383 7.59 2.20 -18.46
N ARG A 384 7.38 2.54 -19.73
CA ARG A 384 8.28 3.38 -20.54
C ARG A 384 7.59 4.67 -20.95
N ALA A 385 8.32 5.79 -20.88
CA ALA A 385 7.87 7.09 -21.33
C ALA A 385 8.70 7.55 -22.53
N LYS A 386 8.06 8.11 -23.55
CA LYS A 386 8.74 8.61 -24.75
C LYS A 386 9.63 9.80 -24.41
N SER A 387 9.10 10.81 -23.73
CA SER A 387 9.88 11.97 -23.29
C SER A 387 9.22 12.70 -22.13
N ILE A 388 9.98 12.97 -21.06
CA ILE A 388 9.54 13.78 -19.93
C ILE A 388 10.63 14.81 -19.64
N GLY A 389 10.27 16.10 -19.55
CA GLY A 389 11.22 17.16 -19.23
C GLY A 389 12.39 17.29 -20.22
N GLY A 390 12.19 16.88 -21.48
CA GLY A 390 13.22 16.87 -22.52
C GLY A 390 14.18 15.67 -22.47
N VAL A 391 13.98 14.73 -21.56
CA VAL A 391 14.75 13.47 -21.52
C VAL A 391 13.94 12.38 -22.19
N GLU A 392 14.49 11.83 -23.27
CA GLU A 392 13.86 10.77 -24.05
C GLU A 392 14.07 9.38 -23.44
N ASN A 393 13.17 8.46 -23.77
CA ASN A 393 13.24 7.02 -23.46
C ASN A 393 13.46 6.74 -21.97
N LEU A 394 12.57 7.25 -21.12
CA LEU A 394 12.67 7.04 -19.68
C LEU A 394 11.97 5.75 -19.24
N PHE A 395 12.52 5.10 -18.23
CA PHE A 395 11.80 4.14 -17.41
C PHE A 395 11.09 4.86 -16.27
N VAL A 396 9.78 4.61 -16.15
CA VAL A 396 8.96 5.10 -15.04
C VAL A 396 8.69 3.93 -14.12
N VAL A 397 9.11 4.05 -12.86
CA VAL A 397 9.14 2.94 -11.90
C VAL A 397 8.42 3.32 -10.62
N SER A 398 7.57 2.44 -10.11
CA SER A 398 7.06 2.48 -8.74
C SER A 398 8.00 1.71 -7.82
N ASP A 399 8.54 2.38 -6.80
CA ASP A 399 9.36 1.72 -5.77
C ASP A 399 8.51 0.99 -4.72
N SER A 400 9.17 0.34 -3.76
CA SER A 400 8.53 -0.43 -2.68
C SER A 400 7.66 0.41 -1.73
N ASN A 401 7.82 1.73 -1.74
CA ASN A 401 7.00 2.67 -0.97
C ASN A 401 5.91 3.33 -1.85
N ASP A 402 5.69 2.79 -3.05
CA ASP A 402 4.84 3.32 -4.09
C ASP A 402 5.20 4.76 -4.53
N ARG A 403 6.48 5.15 -4.45
CA ARG A 403 6.95 6.42 -5.02
C ARG A 403 7.35 6.21 -6.47
N ILE A 404 7.06 7.21 -7.30
CA ILE A 404 7.42 7.20 -8.72
C ILE A 404 8.87 7.65 -8.85
N ARG A 405 9.63 6.95 -9.68
CA ARG A 405 11.02 7.28 -10.04
C ARG A 405 11.18 7.25 -11.55
N LEU A 406 11.91 8.23 -12.08
CA LEU A 406 12.26 8.32 -13.50
C LEU A 406 13.73 7.96 -13.66
N TYR A 407 14.02 6.98 -14.51
CA TYR A 407 15.38 6.56 -14.83
C TYR A 407 15.64 6.69 -16.33
N THR A 408 16.85 7.11 -16.71
CA THR A 408 17.32 6.98 -18.10
C THR A 408 17.53 5.51 -18.46
N GLU A 409 17.64 5.19 -19.75
CA GLU A 409 17.99 3.82 -20.19
C GLU A 409 19.36 3.36 -19.65
N SER A 410 20.25 4.30 -19.34
CA SER A 410 21.54 4.01 -18.69
C SER A 410 21.44 3.80 -17.17
N GLY A 411 20.24 3.76 -16.59
CA GLY A 411 20.00 3.55 -15.16
C GLY A 411 20.21 4.77 -14.26
N ARG A 412 20.43 5.97 -14.81
CA ARG A 412 20.60 7.20 -14.01
C ARG A 412 19.24 7.70 -13.53
N LEU A 413 19.11 7.95 -12.22
CA LEU A 413 17.92 8.58 -11.65
C LEU A 413 17.81 10.04 -12.12
N VAL A 414 16.69 10.39 -12.74
CA VAL A 414 16.35 11.75 -13.19
C VAL A 414 15.51 12.46 -12.14
N TRP A 415 14.49 11.78 -11.59
CA TRP A 415 13.55 12.37 -10.64
C TRP A 415 12.92 11.30 -9.75
N LYS A 416 12.48 11.70 -8.56
CA LYS A 416 11.76 10.86 -7.61
C LYS A 416 10.64 11.68 -6.96
N SER A 417 9.47 11.08 -6.79
CA SER A 417 8.34 11.71 -6.12
C SER A 417 8.53 11.85 -4.61
N ASP A 418 8.03 12.96 -4.08
CA ASP A 418 7.96 13.19 -2.63
C ASP A 418 6.82 12.40 -1.99
N HIS A 419 5.67 12.39 -2.66
CA HIS A 419 4.49 11.65 -2.26
C HIS A 419 4.46 10.25 -2.88
N SER A 420 3.76 9.36 -2.21
CA SER A 420 3.48 8.03 -2.75
C SER A 420 2.16 8.02 -3.50
N PHE A 421 2.15 7.28 -4.60
CA PHE A 421 0.99 7.01 -5.43
C PHE A 421 0.61 5.53 -5.29
N GLY A 422 -0.19 5.02 -6.22
CA GLY A 422 -0.62 3.64 -6.30
C GLY A 422 -1.40 3.16 -5.07
N GLY A 423 -0.94 2.04 -4.51
CA GLY A 423 -1.59 1.34 -3.42
C GLY A 423 -2.48 0.20 -3.91
N SER A 424 -1.94 -1.02 -3.97
CA SER A 424 -2.72 -2.23 -4.29
C SER A 424 -3.03 -3.06 -3.06
N GLN A 425 -4.17 -3.77 -3.09
CA GLN A 425 -4.44 -4.89 -2.19
C GLN A 425 -4.05 -6.24 -2.79
N THR A 426 -3.64 -6.28 -4.06
CA THR A 426 -3.14 -7.51 -4.68
C THR A 426 -1.75 -7.77 -4.13
N PHE A 427 -1.53 -8.98 -3.62
CA PHE A 427 -0.25 -9.38 -3.05
C PHE A 427 0.11 -10.80 -3.43
N LEU A 428 1.39 -11.10 -3.31
CA LEU A 428 1.98 -12.42 -3.41
C LEU A 428 2.51 -12.85 -2.05
N GLU A 429 2.30 -14.11 -1.69
CA GLU A 429 2.79 -14.67 -0.42
C GLU A 429 4.16 -15.33 -0.63
N LYS A 430 5.08 -15.04 0.30
CA LYS A 430 6.34 -15.76 0.42
C LYS A 430 6.05 -17.13 1.03
N LYS A 431 6.73 -18.16 0.53
CA LYS A 431 6.61 -19.50 1.12
C LYS A 431 7.21 -19.45 2.52
N VAL A 432 6.44 -19.86 3.52
CA VAL A 432 6.94 -20.06 4.89
C VAL A 432 7.21 -21.54 5.08
N GLU A 433 8.39 -21.90 5.56
CA GLU A 433 8.74 -23.30 5.83
C GLU A 433 7.96 -23.85 7.04
N ASN A 434 7.53 -22.98 7.96
CA ASN A 434 6.83 -23.34 9.17
C ASN A 434 5.36 -22.90 9.13
N ARG A 435 4.42 -23.86 9.23
CA ARG A 435 2.96 -23.63 9.06
C ARG A 435 2.32 -22.75 10.14
N GLU A 436 3.00 -22.52 11.26
CA GLU A 436 2.53 -21.67 12.36
C GLU A 436 2.83 -20.18 12.16
N GLN A 437 3.67 -19.82 11.18
CA GLN A 437 3.99 -18.44 10.86
C GLN A 437 3.14 -17.94 9.67
N SER A 438 2.58 -16.73 9.81
CA SER A 438 1.85 -16.09 8.72
C SER A 438 2.78 -15.73 7.57
N ALA A 439 2.36 -16.01 6.34
CA ALA A 439 3.14 -15.72 5.15
C ALA A 439 3.33 -14.21 4.95
N ASP A 440 4.58 -13.80 4.76
CA ASP A 440 4.89 -12.43 4.41
C ASP A 440 4.31 -12.09 3.03
N ARG A 441 3.60 -10.97 2.98
CA ARG A 441 2.92 -10.47 1.78
C ARG A 441 3.76 -9.42 1.09
N ILE A 442 3.97 -9.61 -0.22
CA ILE A 442 4.53 -8.60 -1.10
C ILE A 442 3.39 -8.02 -1.93
N TYR A 443 3.01 -6.78 -1.62
CA TYR A 443 1.99 -6.06 -2.38
C TYR A 443 2.53 -5.64 -3.74
N LEU A 444 1.71 -5.83 -4.77
CA LEU A 444 2.06 -5.47 -6.14
C LEU A 444 1.86 -3.97 -6.38
N SER A 445 2.71 -3.38 -7.20
CA SER A 445 2.55 -1.98 -7.60
C SER A 445 1.32 -1.82 -8.50
N GLN A 446 0.65 -0.66 -8.40
CA GLN A 446 -0.39 -0.26 -9.34
C GLN A 446 0.22 0.19 -10.67
N ARG A 447 -0.58 0.19 -11.74
CA ARG A 447 -0.10 0.65 -13.05
C ARG A 447 0.26 2.15 -13.01
N ILE A 448 1.22 2.49 -13.85
CA ILE A 448 1.48 3.85 -14.28
C ILE A 448 1.41 3.81 -15.80
N PHE A 449 0.56 4.66 -16.38
CA PHE A 449 0.55 4.89 -17.82
C PHE A 449 1.36 6.15 -18.09
N ALA A 450 2.20 6.09 -19.12
CA ALA A 450 3.00 7.22 -19.58
C ALA A 450 2.63 7.49 -21.03
N THR A 451 1.81 8.52 -21.25
CA THR A 451 1.35 8.88 -22.60
C THR A 451 1.13 10.38 -22.70
N ASP A 452 1.16 10.88 -23.92
CA ASP A 452 0.67 12.21 -24.27
C ASP A 452 -0.87 12.17 -24.32
N ILE A 453 -1.52 12.70 -23.29
CA ILE A 453 -2.99 12.69 -23.17
C ILE A 453 -3.59 13.85 -23.98
N ASN A 454 -2.87 14.97 -24.08
CA ASN A 454 -3.38 16.23 -24.63
C ASN A 454 -2.94 16.52 -26.07
N GLY A 455 -2.10 15.67 -26.64
CA GLY A 455 -1.57 15.82 -27.98
C GLY A 455 -0.55 16.95 -28.12
N ASP A 456 0.03 17.46 -27.02
CA ASP A 456 1.01 18.55 -27.05
C ASP A 456 2.46 18.06 -27.28
N GLY A 457 2.66 16.74 -27.38
CA GLY A 457 3.94 16.09 -27.59
C GLY A 457 4.71 15.77 -26.31
N LYS A 458 4.22 16.14 -25.12
CA LYS A 458 4.81 15.81 -23.83
C LYS A 458 4.15 14.56 -23.26
N THR A 459 4.90 13.80 -22.46
CA THR A 459 4.36 12.62 -21.79
C THR A 459 3.88 12.98 -20.39
N GLU A 460 2.59 12.76 -20.13
CA GLU A 460 2.01 12.77 -18.78
C GLU A 460 2.07 11.37 -18.14
N LEU A 461 1.98 11.34 -16.82
CA LEU A 461 1.85 10.11 -16.05
C LEU A 461 0.47 10.01 -15.42
N VAL A 462 -0.28 8.94 -15.75
CA VAL A 462 -1.54 8.62 -15.10
C VAL A 462 -1.36 7.46 -14.15
N THR A 463 -1.79 7.64 -12.91
CA THR A 463 -1.81 6.58 -11.90
C THR A 463 -2.99 6.76 -10.95
N VAL A 464 -3.05 5.92 -9.92
CA VAL A 464 -4.07 5.99 -8.88
C VAL A 464 -3.44 6.43 -7.57
N LYS A 465 -4.26 6.90 -6.65
CA LYS A 465 -3.90 7.14 -5.26
C LYS A 465 -5.00 6.57 -4.38
N ASN A 466 -4.77 5.35 -3.90
CA ASN A 466 -5.64 4.71 -2.93
C ASN A 466 -5.23 5.14 -1.51
N GLU A 467 -6.16 5.75 -0.78
CA GLU A 467 -5.94 6.28 0.56
C GLU A 467 -6.03 5.15 1.60
N ASP A 468 -4.87 4.83 2.18
CA ASP A 468 -4.77 3.80 3.20
C ASP A 468 -5.36 4.30 4.51
N ILE A 469 -6.36 3.58 5.02
CA ILE A 469 -7.04 3.89 6.29
C ILE A 469 -6.05 3.81 7.46
N ALA A 470 -4.98 3.01 7.33
CA ALA A 470 -3.99 2.76 8.37
C ALA A 470 -2.61 3.40 8.09
N GLY A 471 -2.53 4.33 7.13
CA GLY A 471 -1.32 5.13 6.87
C GLY A 471 -0.08 4.33 6.47
N ARG A 472 -0.23 3.13 5.90
CA ARG A 472 0.84 2.23 5.45
C ARG A 472 1.79 1.75 6.56
N VAL A 473 1.45 1.99 7.83
CA VAL A 473 2.24 1.59 9.01
C VAL A 473 2.19 0.08 9.24
N PHE A 474 1.11 -0.57 8.83
CA PHE A 474 0.95 -2.02 8.90
C PHE A 474 1.28 -2.67 7.56
N GLY A 475 2.56 -2.94 7.31
CA GLY A 475 3.03 -3.56 6.05
C GLY A 475 2.34 -4.89 5.68
N ARG A 476 1.67 -5.57 6.63
CA ARG A 476 0.97 -6.85 6.41
C ARG A 476 -0.46 -6.73 5.89
N TYR A 477 -1.18 -5.63 6.17
CA TYR A 477 -2.59 -5.47 5.81
C TYR A 477 -2.86 -4.07 5.26
N ARG A 478 -2.93 -3.94 3.93
CA ARG A 478 -3.31 -2.70 3.26
C ARG A 478 -4.83 -2.65 3.11
N LYS A 479 -5.48 -1.65 3.70
CA LYS A 479 -6.92 -1.42 3.55
C LYS A 479 -7.18 0.01 3.09
N TYR A 480 -7.92 0.14 1.98
CA TYR A 480 -8.17 1.42 1.35
C TYR A 480 -9.63 1.81 1.52
N GLY A 481 -9.86 3.07 1.85
CA GLY A 481 -11.20 3.61 2.06
C GLY A 481 -11.73 4.37 0.84
N ASN A 482 -10.82 5.04 0.15
CA ASN A 482 -11.08 5.85 -1.02
C ASN A 482 -9.98 5.63 -2.07
N GLY A 483 -10.31 5.87 -3.34
CA GLY A 483 -9.35 5.93 -4.44
C GLY A 483 -9.65 7.10 -5.37
N GLU A 484 -8.61 7.69 -5.93
CA GLU A 484 -8.69 8.72 -6.97
C GLU A 484 -7.69 8.40 -8.09
N PHE A 485 -8.00 8.79 -9.31
CA PHE A 485 -7.02 8.85 -10.39
C PHE A 485 -6.30 10.19 -10.35
N VAL A 486 -5.03 10.17 -10.70
CA VAL A 486 -4.16 11.35 -10.68
C VAL A 486 -3.36 11.38 -11.97
N CYS A 487 -3.29 12.56 -12.59
CA CYS A 487 -2.42 12.84 -13.72
C CYS A 487 -1.33 13.81 -13.31
N LEU A 488 -0.09 13.47 -13.67
CA LEU A 488 1.09 14.25 -13.39
C LEU A 488 1.72 14.73 -14.70
N GLY A 489 2.18 15.98 -14.72
CA GLY A 489 2.90 16.59 -15.83
C GLY A 489 4.23 17.18 -15.37
N TRP A 490 5.15 17.42 -16.30
CA TRP A 490 6.45 18.01 -15.99
C TRP A 490 6.37 19.55 -15.99
N ASP A 491 6.73 20.20 -14.88
CA ASP A 491 6.68 21.65 -14.73
C ASP A 491 8.04 22.37 -14.91
N GLY A 492 9.10 21.62 -15.18
CA GLY A 492 10.46 22.13 -15.30
C GLY A 492 11.36 21.73 -14.13
N LEU A 493 10.80 21.48 -12.94
CA LEU A 493 11.53 21.02 -11.75
C LEU A 493 11.27 19.53 -11.48
N GLY A 494 10.04 19.07 -11.75
CA GLY A 494 9.65 17.69 -11.50
C GLY A 494 8.28 17.36 -12.08
N MET A 495 7.80 16.16 -11.73
CA MET A 495 6.40 15.83 -11.97
C MET A 495 5.53 16.49 -10.91
N SER A 496 4.57 17.29 -11.34
CA SER A 496 3.53 17.90 -10.50
C SER A 496 2.14 17.50 -10.99
N GLU A 497 1.17 17.54 -10.08
CA GLU A 497 -0.20 17.15 -10.39
C GLU A 497 -0.87 18.16 -11.32
N LEU A 498 -1.37 17.68 -12.45
CA LEU A 498 -2.18 18.46 -13.39
C LEU A 498 -3.65 18.43 -12.99
N TRP A 499 -4.15 17.24 -12.66
CA TRP A 499 -5.52 17.01 -12.22
C TRP A 499 -5.67 15.70 -11.44
N HIS A 500 -6.77 15.59 -10.71
CA HIS A 500 -7.23 14.34 -10.10
C HIS A 500 -8.75 14.21 -10.22
N THR A 501 -9.26 12.98 -10.22
CA THR A 501 -10.70 12.72 -10.15
C THR A 501 -11.22 12.91 -8.74
N ARG A 502 -12.53 13.12 -8.56
CA ARG A 502 -13.15 13.03 -7.24
C ARG A 502 -12.84 11.69 -6.58
N LYS A 503 -12.73 11.71 -5.25
CA LYS A 503 -12.58 10.48 -4.46
C LYS A 503 -13.75 9.55 -4.68
N ILE A 504 -13.45 8.32 -5.06
CA ILE A 504 -14.39 7.23 -5.21
C ILE A 504 -14.40 6.43 -3.91
N SER A 505 -15.60 6.11 -3.40
CA SER A 505 -15.74 5.27 -2.21
C SER A 505 -15.41 3.81 -2.52
N GLY A 506 -14.43 3.25 -1.80
CA GLY A 506 -13.79 1.98 -2.16
C GLY A 506 -12.34 2.21 -2.58
N TYR A 507 -11.80 1.34 -3.41
CA TYR A 507 -10.46 1.54 -3.98
C TYR A 507 -10.38 1.04 -5.41
N ILE A 508 -9.49 1.63 -6.19
CA ILE A 508 -9.24 1.24 -7.57
C ILE A 508 -8.28 0.05 -7.54
N SER A 509 -8.73 -1.12 -7.98
CA SER A 509 -7.95 -2.36 -7.91
C SER A 509 -7.01 -2.53 -9.10
N ASP A 510 -7.42 -2.11 -10.29
CA ASP A 510 -6.63 -2.01 -11.50
C ASP A 510 -7.31 -1.01 -12.46
N PHE A 511 -6.58 -0.51 -13.45
CA PHE A 511 -7.10 0.45 -14.43
C PHE A 511 -6.36 0.39 -15.76
N THR A 512 -6.97 1.00 -16.78
CA THR A 512 -6.43 1.09 -18.14
C THR A 512 -6.72 2.44 -18.75
N LEU A 513 -5.90 2.81 -19.73
CA LEU A 513 -6.09 3.98 -20.58
C LEU A 513 -6.26 3.48 -22.02
N SER A 514 -7.48 3.42 -22.52
CA SER A 514 -7.81 2.83 -23.83
C SER A 514 -9.19 3.28 -24.27
N ASP A 515 -9.50 3.12 -25.56
CA ASP A 515 -10.82 3.35 -26.14
C ASP A 515 -11.79 2.26 -25.64
N PHE A 516 -12.40 2.51 -24.48
CA PHE A 516 -13.25 1.58 -23.76
C PHE A 516 -14.63 1.48 -24.41
N ASP A 517 -15.14 2.59 -24.94
CA ASP A 517 -16.50 2.68 -25.45
C ASP A 517 -16.64 2.59 -26.98
N ASN A 518 -15.50 2.52 -27.69
CA ASN A 518 -15.36 2.37 -29.13
C ASN A 518 -15.76 3.62 -29.92
N ASP A 519 -15.49 4.81 -29.38
CA ASP A 519 -15.69 6.09 -30.05
C ASP A 519 -14.44 6.63 -30.77
N GLY A 520 -13.30 5.95 -30.61
CA GLY A 520 -12.01 6.30 -31.20
C GLY A 520 -11.13 7.21 -30.34
N LYS A 521 -11.55 7.55 -29.11
CA LYS A 521 -10.78 8.33 -28.14
C LYS A 521 -10.42 7.45 -26.94
N PRO A 522 -9.35 7.78 -26.19
CA PRO A 522 -8.99 7.01 -25.01
C PRO A 522 -9.77 7.48 -23.77
N GLU A 523 -10.32 6.53 -23.02
CA GLU A 523 -10.92 6.76 -21.71
C GLU A 523 -10.01 6.24 -20.60
N LEU A 524 -10.23 6.79 -19.41
CA LEU A 524 -9.70 6.24 -18.18
C LEU A 524 -10.72 5.28 -17.57
N ALA A 525 -10.53 3.98 -17.81
CA ALA A 525 -11.39 2.92 -17.30
C ALA A 525 -10.74 2.20 -16.11
N GLY A 526 -11.49 1.96 -15.04
CA GLY A 526 -10.98 1.34 -13.82
C GLY A 526 -11.92 0.33 -13.18
N ALA A 527 -11.34 -0.73 -12.62
CA ALA A 527 -12.02 -1.64 -11.73
C ALA A 527 -12.00 -1.08 -10.30
N VAL A 528 -13.17 -0.93 -9.68
CA VAL A 528 -13.32 -0.39 -8.33
C VAL A 528 -13.94 -1.43 -7.43
N VAL A 529 -13.25 -1.73 -6.32
CA VAL A 529 -13.79 -2.57 -5.25
C VAL A 529 -14.44 -1.67 -4.21
N ARG A 530 -15.73 -1.90 -3.97
CA ARG A 530 -16.57 -1.05 -3.11
C ARG A 530 -16.24 -1.26 -1.63
N LYS A 531 -16.48 -0.22 -0.83
CA LYS A 531 -16.31 -0.26 0.63
C LYS A 531 -17.36 -1.17 1.26
N GLY A 532 -16.95 -2.39 1.61
CA GLY A 532 -17.60 -3.29 2.58
C GLY A 532 -18.98 -3.86 2.21
N GLY A 533 -19.09 -5.19 2.23
CA GLY A 533 -20.32 -5.84 2.63
C GLY A 533 -20.35 -6.06 4.15
N SER A 534 -21.54 -6.28 4.72
CA SER A 534 -21.65 -6.98 6.02
C SER A 534 -20.86 -8.30 5.94
N VAL A 535 -20.47 -8.92 7.06
CA VAL A 535 -19.89 -10.29 7.09
C VAL A 535 -20.74 -11.30 6.27
N ILE A 536 -22.02 -10.97 6.06
CA ILE A 536 -23.03 -11.73 5.33
C ILE A 536 -22.98 -11.52 3.80
N SER A 537 -22.54 -10.37 3.29
CA SER A 537 -22.52 -10.07 1.85
C SER A 537 -21.07 -10.02 1.34
N GLY A 538 -20.75 -10.83 0.32
CA GLY A 538 -19.42 -10.88 -0.29
C GLY A 538 -18.94 -9.55 -0.89
N PRO A 539 -17.69 -9.49 -1.37
CA PRO A 539 -17.13 -8.27 -1.95
C PRO A 539 -17.90 -7.88 -3.22
N LYS A 540 -18.14 -6.57 -3.38
CA LYS A 540 -18.75 -6.00 -4.59
C LYS A 540 -17.76 -5.13 -5.34
N SER A 541 -17.81 -5.20 -6.66
CA SER A 541 -16.98 -4.37 -7.54
C SER A 541 -17.80 -3.76 -8.67
N CYS A 542 -17.29 -2.72 -9.31
CA CYS A 542 -17.85 -2.15 -10.53
C CYS A 542 -16.73 -1.67 -11.45
N VAL A 543 -17.03 -1.49 -12.73
CA VAL A 543 -16.17 -0.78 -13.67
C VAL A 543 -16.70 0.65 -13.80
N ILE A 544 -15.78 1.60 -13.84
CA ILE A 544 -16.06 3.01 -14.14
C ILE A 544 -15.22 3.46 -15.32
N SER A 545 -15.72 4.42 -16.09
CA SER A 545 -15.00 5.04 -17.20
C SER A 545 -15.17 6.56 -17.17
N TYR A 546 -14.08 7.29 -17.39
CA TYR A 546 -14.07 8.75 -17.53
C TYR A 546 -13.56 9.15 -18.91
N ASP A 547 -14.29 10.06 -19.55
CA ASP A 547 -13.85 10.70 -20.79
C ASP A 547 -12.71 11.67 -20.45
N LEU A 548 -11.60 11.55 -21.17
CA LEU A 548 -10.42 12.40 -20.94
C LEU A 548 -10.51 13.74 -21.67
N GLU A 549 -11.46 13.93 -22.57
CA GLU A 549 -11.68 15.20 -23.28
C GLU A 549 -11.91 16.40 -22.35
N ASN A 550 -12.53 16.15 -21.18
CA ASN A 550 -12.81 17.19 -20.19
C ASN A 550 -11.67 17.38 -19.16
N ALA A 551 -10.61 16.59 -19.24
CA ALA A 551 -9.49 16.62 -18.30
C ALA A 551 -8.37 17.59 -18.73
N LEU A 552 -8.52 18.24 -19.90
CA LEU A 552 -7.50 19.02 -20.59
C LEU A 552 -7.87 20.50 -20.75
#